data_AF-A0A4P8QLU6-F1
#
_entry.id   AF-A0A4P8QLU6-F1
#
_cell.length_a   1.000
_cell.length_b   1.000
_cell.length_c   1.000
_cell.angle_alpha   90.00
_cell.angle_beta   90.00
_cell.angle_gamma   90.00
#
_symmetry.space_group_name_H-M   'P 1'
#
loop_
_entity.id
_entity.type
_entity.pdbx_description
1 polymer ?
#
loop_
_entity_poly.entity_id
_entity_poly.type
_entity_poly.pdbx_seq_one_letter_code
_entity_poly.pdbx_strand_id
1 'polypeptide(L)'
;MSVNSNMVIPESIHLQLHKHLFPGDGKESAAILLCNRNEGSRLKLLVKEIIQVPDDECESRKNDFISWPGLYLEKAIDAAETASMSIILVHSHPGGLFEFSQFDDASDAITIPALYQGVNALHGSAIMIPDGRIRARFYSEGINVQDVDLVSVPGDDICLWRPGDEVPQKEVIAFTSGMTSCFSHLTAAVIGVSGTGSIVAEQVTRLGFGKILLVDDDHIEKKNLNRILNATQEDASHNVSKVEMFAVAVSRIRGENVATAIHSSILDREAVLAVADADVIFSCVD
;
A
#
# COMPACT_ATOMS: atom_id res chain seq x y z
N MET A 1 3.95 6.06 -13.59
CA MET A 1 4.67 6.96 -12.64
C MET A 1 5.25 6.10 -11.54
N SER A 2 6.41 6.44 -10.96
CA SER A 2 6.92 5.71 -9.80
C SER A 2 5.94 5.86 -8.63
N VAL A 3 5.47 4.77 -8.02
CA VAL A 3 4.65 4.81 -6.80
C VAL A 3 5.59 5.08 -5.62
N ASN A 4 5.60 6.32 -5.14
CA ASN A 4 6.47 6.79 -4.06
C ASN A 4 5.76 6.82 -2.71
N SER A 5 4.45 6.64 -2.70
CA SER A 5 3.62 6.56 -1.50
C SER A 5 2.51 5.51 -1.65
N ASN A 6 2.26 4.72 -0.60
CA ASN A 6 1.15 3.77 -0.54
C ASN A 6 0.44 3.80 0.81
N MET A 7 -0.88 3.95 0.81
CA MET A 7 -1.73 3.75 1.98
C MET A 7 -2.36 2.35 1.92
N VAL A 8 -2.02 1.50 2.87
CA VAL A 8 -2.47 0.11 2.96
C VAL A 8 -3.56 0.00 4.03
N ILE A 9 -4.74 -0.46 3.64
CA ILE A 9 -5.90 -0.58 4.53
C ILE A 9 -6.36 -2.03 4.53
N PRO A 10 -6.23 -2.79 5.64
CA PRO A 10 -6.75 -4.15 5.70
C PRO A 10 -8.24 -4.20 5.34
N GLU A 11 -8.67 -5.21 4.56
CA GLU A 11 -10.07 -5.34 4.12
C GLU A 11 -11.07 -5.26 5.28
N SER A 12 -10.75 -5.86 6.43
CA SER A 12 -11.60 -5.78 7.61
C SER A 12 -11.83 -4.36 8.13
N ILE A 13 -10.83 -3.48 8.04
CA ILE A 13 -10.96 -2.06 8.41
C ILE A 13 -11.69 -1.31 7.30
N HIS A 14 -11.38 -1.59 6.03
CA HIS A 14 -12.05 -0.98 4.89
C HIS A 14 -13.57 -1.23 4.90
N LEU A 15 -14.01 -2.46 5.17
CA LEU A 15 -15.43 -2.80 5.28
C LEU A 15 -16.11 -2.11 6.46
N GLN A 16 -15.42 -1.99 7.61
CA GLN A 16 -15.93 -1.25 8.77
C GLN A 16 -16.06 0.25 8.47
N LEU A 17 -15.07 0.80 7.78
CA LEU A 17 -15.04 2.20 7.35
C LEU A 17 -16.18 2.48 6.38
N HIS A 18 -16.36 1.66 5.34
CA HIS A 18 -17.44 1.80 4.36
C HIS A 18 -18.83 1.75 5.03
N LYS A 19 -19.05 0.75 5.88
CA LYS A 19 -20.31 0.60 6.62
C LYS A 19 -20.63 1.83 7.49
N HIS A 20 -19.61 2.42 8.11
CA HIS A 20 -19.78 3.61 8.96
C HIS A 20 -20.01 4.87 8.12
N LEU A 21 -19.23 5.04 7.06
CA LEU A 21 -19.20 6.26 6.26
C LEU A 21 -20.46 6.47 5.40
N PHE A 22 -21.19 5.40 5.06
CA PHE A 22 -22.40 5.45 4.23
C PHE A 22 -23.64 4.95 4.97
N PRO A 23 -24.18 5.71 5.94
CA PRO A 23 -25.38 5.34 6.69
C PRO A 23 -26.68 5.39 5.86
N GLY A 24 -26.62 5.94 4.64
CA GLY A 24 -27.73 5.96 3.67
C GLY A 24 -28.60 7.21 3.71
N ASP A 25 -28.22 8.25 4.46
CA ASP A 25 -28.93 9.54 4.55
C ASP A 25 -28.49 10.57 3.48
N GLY A 26 -27.49 10.21 2.66
CA GLY A 26 -26.95 11.06 1.59
C GLY A 26 -26.09 12.23 2.11
N LYS A 27 -25.72 12.23 3.39
CA LYS A 27 -24.82 13.22 3.99
C LYS A 27 -23.43 12.64 4.17
N GLU A 28 -22.45 13.52 4.26
CA GLU A 28 -21.09 13.13 4.60
C GLU A 28 -21.02 12.61 6.04
N SER A 29 -20.17 11.62 6.27
CA SER A 29 -19.85 11.06 7.57
C SER A 29 -18.33 11.02 7.72
N ALA A 30 -17.84 10.95 8.96
CA ALA A 30 -16.41 11.04 9.26
C ALA A 30 -15.90 9.82 10.05
N ALA A 31 -14.63 9.52 9.86
CA ALA A 31 -13.85 8.57 10.63
C ALA A 31 -12.38 9.03 10.65
N ILE A 32 -11.62 8.53 11.61
CA ILE A 32 -10.18 8.82 11.72
C ILE A 32 -9.43 7.50 11.65
N LEU A 33 -8.41 7.43 10.81
CA LEU A 33 -7.54 6.26 10.69
C LEU A 33 -6.20 6.55 11.35
N LEU A 34 -5.73 5.60 12.16
CA LEU A 34 -4.39 5.63 12.75
C LEU A 34 -3.48 4.68 11.98
N CYS A 35 -2.37 5.22 11.48
CA CYS A 35 -1.47 4.54 10.58
C CYS A 35 -0.07 4.40 11.19
N ASN A 36 0.46 3.18 11.19
CA ASN A 36 1.90 2.99 11.28
C ASN A 36 2.55 3.55 10.01
N ARG A 37 3.77 4.07 10.14
CA ARG A 37 4.49 4.71 9.04
C ARG A 37 5.83 4.02 8.81
N ASN A 38 6.15 3.77 7.54
CA ASN A 38 7.49 3.39 7.10
C ASN A 38 7.97 4.44 6.07
N GLU A 39 9.09 5.09 6.37
CA GLU A 39 9.73 6.13 5.55
C GLU A 39 11.00 5.55 4.88
N GLY A 40 10.86 4.39 4.26
CA GLY A 40 11.94 3.69 3.56
C GLY A 40 12.26 4.33 2.20
N SER A 41 12.45 3.50 1.17
CA SER A 41 12.63 4.02 -0.20
C SER A 41 11.35 4.68 -0.75
N ARG A 42 10.21 4.38 -0.13
CA ARG A 42 8.90 4.98 -0.39
C ARG A 42 8.12 5.13 0.92
N LEU A 43 7.21 6.09 0.98
CA LEU A 43 6.32 6.28 2.12
C LEU A 43 5.26 5.17 2.14
N LYS A 44 5.11 4.47 3.26
CA LYS A 44 3.97 3.57 3.49
C LYS A 44 3.22 3.93 4.75
N LEU A 45 1.90 4.08 4.59
CA LEU A 45 0.95 4.31 5.68
C LEU A 45 0.11 3.04 5.86
N LEU A 46 0.36 2.30 6.93
CA LEU A 46 -0.31 1.04 7.25
C LEU A 46 -1.41 1.32 8.26
N VAL A 47 -2.67 1.33 7.82
CA VAL A 47 -3.81 1.55 8.71
C VAL A 47 -3.90 0.41 9.72
N LYS A 48 -3.87 0.76 11.00
CA LYS A 48 -3.91 -0.17 12.12
C LYS A 48 -5.25 -0.12 12.85
N GLU A 49 -5.78 1.09 13.03
CA GLU A 49 -6.94 1.34 13.88
C GLU A 49 -7.86 2.37 13.23
N ILE A 50 -9.16 2.25 13.50
CA ILE A 50 -10.21 3.18 13.07
C ILE A 50 -10.90 3.74 14.30
N ILE A 51 -11.06 5.06 14.34
CA ILE A 51 -11.91 5.78 15.28
C ILE A 51 -13.13 6.25 14.50
N GLN A 52 -14.26 5.61 14.73
CA GLN A 52 -15.55 6.01 14.14
C GLN A 52 -16.03 7.29 14.82
N VAL A 53 -16.32 8.33 14.02
CA VAL A 53 -16.91 9.57 14.52
C VAL A 53 -18.44 9.45 14.35
N PRO A 54 -19.23 9.39 15.43
CA PRO A 54 -20.68 9.32 15.36
C PRO A 54 -21.26 10.56 14.66
N ASP A 55 -22.28 10.34 13.85
CA ASP A 55 -22.89 11.38 13.03
C ASP A 55 -23.52 12.52 13.85
N ASP A 56 -23.99 12.23 15.06
CA ASP A 56 -24.62 13.18 15.99
C ASP A 56 -23.62 14.06 16.75
N GLU A 57 -22.35 13.69 16.76
CA GLU A 57 -21.26 14.47 17.33
C GLU A 57 -20.74 15.54 16.35
N CYS A 58 -21.05 15.41 15.05
CA CYS A 58 -20.72 16.39 14.04
C CYS A 58 -21.74 17.55 14.05
N GLU A 59 -21.31 18.75 14.44
CA GLU A 59 -22.14 19.96 14.47
C GLU A 59 -22.84 20.24 13.13
N SER A 60 -22.14 20.01 12.01
CA SER A 60 -22.68 20.15 10.67
C SER A 60 -22.34 18.94 9.81
N ARG A 61 -23.37 18.29 9.27
CA ARG A 61 -23.31 17.28 8.20
C ARG A 61 -24.18 17.70 7.03
N LYS A 62 -23.55 17.94 5.89
CA LYS A 62 -24.18 18.23 4.59
C LYS A 62 -23.77 17.17 3.58
N ASN A 63 -24.20 17.28 2.33
CA ASN A 63 -23.84 16.35 1.26
C ASN A 63 -22.43 16.59 0.68
N ASP A 64 -21.82 17.73 0.99
CA ASP A 64 -20.54 18.22 0.48
C ASP A 64 -19.66 18.87 1.57
N PHE A 65 -20.02 18.67 2.84
CA PHE A 65 -19.31 19.25 3.97
C PHE A 65 -19.61 18.53 5.29
N ILE A 66 -18.57 18.30 6.09
CA ILE A 66 -18.65 17.82 7.46
C ILE A 66 -17.71 18.60 8.39
N SER A 67 -18.17 18.84 9.63
CA SER A 67 -17.35 19.42 10.69
C SER A 67 -16.67 18.34 11.54
N TRP A 68 -15.37 18.50 11.82
CA TRP A 68 -14.60 17.61 12.71
C TRP A 68 -14.85 17.93 14.20
N PRO A 69 -15.38 16.99 15.00
CA PRO A 69 -15.58 17.22 16.42
C PRO A 69 -14.24 17.19 17.18
N GLY A 70 -13.93 18.26 17.92
CA GLY A 70 -12.66 18.41 18.65
C GLY A 70 -12.33 17.23 19.56
N LEU A 71 -13.34 16.68 20.25
CA LEU A 71 -13.20 15.51 21.13
C LEU A 71 -12.59 14.29 20.41
N TYR A 72 -12.92 14.07 19.13
CA TYR A 72 -12.41 12.92 18.38
C TYR A 72 -11.02 13.19 17.79
N LEU A 73 -10.70 14.44 17.48
CA LEU A 73 -9.33 14.84 17.15
C LEU A 73 -8.40 14.66 18.36
N GLU A 74 -8.84 15.05 19.55
CA GLU A 74 -8.09 14.83 20.80
C GLU A 74 -7.88 13.33 21.06
N LYS A 75 -8.93 12.51 20.97
CA LYS A 75 -8.80 11.04 21.08
C LYS A 75 -7.80 10.45 20.08
N ALA A 76 -7.79 10.97 18.85
CA ALA A 76 -6.86 10.51 17.84
C ALA A 76 -5.41 10.92 18.15
N ILE A 77 -5.19 12.13 18.65
CA ILE A 77 -3.88 12.61 19.11
C ILE A 77 -3.37 11.73 20.26
N ASP A 78 -4.19 11.53 21.30
CA ASP A 78 -3.83 10.71 22.47
C ASP A 78 -3.46 9.28 22.07
N ALA A 79 -4.23 8.68 21.15
CA ALA A 79 -3.97 7.33 20.66
C ALA A 79 -2.71 7.25 19.77
N ALA A 80 -2.45 8.29 18.97
CA ALA A 80 -1.32 8.32 18.04
C ALA A 80 0.01 8.67 18.73
N GLU A 81 -0.01 9.43 19.83
CA GLU A 81 1.19 9.97 20.48
C GLU A 81 2.18 8.87 20.89
N THR A 82 1.71 7.84 21.59
CA THR A 82 2.57 6.79 22.17
C THR A 82 3.37 6.02 21.10
N ALA A 83 2.78 5.82 19.92
CA ALA A 83 3.39 5.09 18.81
C ALA A 83 3.83 6.00 17.65
N SER A 84 3.78 7.33 17.81
CA SER A 84 4.09 8.32 16.78
C SER A 84 3.38 8.05 15.43
N MET A 85 2.11 7.64 15.53
CA MET A 85 1.32 7.22 14.38
C MET A 85 0.88 8.41 13.54
N SER A 86 0.75 8.16 12.25
CA SER A 86 0.11 9.09 11.33
C SER A 86 -1.41 9.06 11.53
N ILE A 87 -2.03 10.24 11.54
CA ILE A 87 -3.49 10.40 11.66
C ILE A 87 -4.01 10.81 10.28
N ILE A 88 -4.95 10.02 9.74
CA ILE A 88 -5.61 10.31 8.46
C ILE A 88 -7.09 10.56 8.73
N LEU A 89 -7.53 11.79 8.45
CA LEU A 89 -8.92 12.20 8.57
C LEU A 89 -9.71 11.73 7.34
N VAL A 90 -10.69 10.85 7.51
CA VAL A 90 -11.45 10.29 6.39
C VAL A 90 -12.90 10.71 6.44
N HIS A 91 -13.43 11.21 5.32
CA HIS A 91 -14.87 11.43 5.16
C HIS A 91 -15.41 10.81 3.89
N SER A 92 -16.73 10.64 3.84
CA SER A 92 -17.41 10.13 2.65
C SER A 92 -17.75 11.25 1.68
N HIS A 93 -17.71 10.98 0.38
CA HIS A 93 -18.38 11.76 -0.67
C HIS A 93 -19.60 10.97 -1.20
N PRO A 94 -20.81 11.15 -0.64
CA PRO A 94 -22.01 10.39 -1.02
C PRO A 94 -22.40 10.54 -2.49
N GLY A 95 -22.04 11.67 -3.10
CA GLY A 95 -22.28 11.95 -4.53
C GLY A 95 -21.34 11.22 -5.49
N GLY A 96 -20.31 10.53 -4.99
CA GLY A 96 -19.36 9.76 -5.81
C GLY A 96 -18.23 10.56 -6.46
N LEU A 97 -18.02 11.82 -6.05
CA LEU A 97 -16.90 12.64 -6.53
C LEU A 97 -15.58 12.06 -6.01
N PHE A 98 -14.73 11.53 -6.90
CA PHE A 98 -13.42 10.95 -6.55
C PHE A 98 -12.28 11.99 -6.61
N GLU A 99 -12.55 13.19 -6.08
CA GLU A 99 -11.62 14.30 -6.00
C GLU A 99 -11.90 15.10 -4.73
N PHE A 100 -10.85 15.68 -4.13
CA PHE A 100 -10.99 16.65 -3.05
C PHE A 100 -11.58 17.96 -3.60
N SER A 101 -12.55 18.50 -2.88
CA SER A 101 -13.21 19.76 -3.13
C SER A 101 -12.50 20.93 -2.40
N GLN A 102 -12.89 22.16 -2.75
CA GLN A 102 -12.40 23.36 -2.06
C GLN A 102 -12.81 23.40 -0.57
N PHE A 103 -13.91 22.74 -0.19
CA PHE A 103 -14.33 22.65 1.20
C PHE A 103 -13.42 21.70 1.99
N ASP A 104 -12.97 20.61 1.35
CA ASP A 104 -12.00 19.69 1.95
C ASP A 104 -10.67 20.38 2.18
N ASP A 105 -10.19 21.15 1.20
CA ASP A 105 -8.97 21.96 1.32
C ASP A 105 -9.04 22.97 2.47
N ALA A 106 -10.19 23.65 2.61
CA ALA A 106 -10.39 24.62 3.67
C ALA A 106 -10.48 23.96 5.06
N SER A 107 -11.10 22.78 5.16
CA SER A 107 -11.14 21.98 6.39
C SER A 107 -9.74 21.52 6.80
N ASP A 108 -8.99 20.94 5.86
CA ASP A 108 -7.65 20.40 6.13
C ASP A 108 -6.65 21.48 6.53
N ALA A 109 -6.76 22.68 5.95
CA ALA A 109 -5.93 23.84 6.32
C ALA A 109 -6.09 24.25 7.79
N ILE A 110 -7.18 23.84 8.46
CA ILE A 110 -7.44 24.10 9.87
C ILE A 110 -7.04 22.89 10.73
N THR A 111 -7.47 21.69 10.34
CA THR A 111 -7.35 20.49 11.18
C THR A 111 -5.95 19.90 11.16
N ILE A 112 -5.28 19.85 10.00
CA ILE A 112 -3.96 19.21 9.86
C ILE A 112 -2.90 19.93 10.71
N PRO A 113 -2.78 21.27 10.72
CA PRO A 113 -1.83 21.96 11.60
C PRO A 113 -2.08 21.68 13.08
N ALA A 114 -3.34 21.52 13.51
CA ALA A 114 -3.67 21.18 14.89
C ALA A 114 -3.21 19.77 15.26
N LEU A 115 -3.35 18.78 14.37
CA LEU A 115 -2.82 17.42 14.57
C LEU A 115 -1.30 17.44 14.72
N TYR A 116 -0.60 18.22 13.90
CA TYR A 116 0.85 18.41 13.96
C TYR A 116 1.35 19.00 15.28
N GLN A 117 0.53 19.83 15.94
CA GLN A 117 0.87 20.36 17.27
C GLN A 117 0.78 19.29 18.36
N GLY A 118 -0.11 18.30 18.20
CA GLY A 118 -0.27 17.20 19.13
C GLY A 118 0.71 16.05 18.90
N VAL A 119 0.90 15.64 17.65
CA VAL A 119 1.81 14.55 17.28
C VAL A 119 2.72 15.04 16.15
N ASN A 120 4.03 15.01 16.36
CA ASN A 120 4.99 15.38 15.31
C ASN A 120 5.18 14.22 14.32
N ALA A 121 4.19 14.01 13.47
CA ALA A 121 4.16 12.96 12.45
C ALA A 121 3.58 13.48 11.14
N LEU A 122 3.73 12.70 10.06
CA LEU A 122 3.04 12.97 8.80
C LEU A 122 1.55 12.67 8.96
N HIS A 123 0.70 13.65 8.71
CA HIS A 123 -0.76 13.54 8.81
C HIS A 123 -1.41 13.72 7.45
N GLY A 124 -2.68 13.36 7.32
CA GLY A 124 -3.35 13.40 6.03
C GLY A 124 -4.86 13.40 6.11
N SER A 125 -5.46 13.39 4.93
CA SER A 125 -6.89 13.25 4.76
C SER A 125 -7.19 12.27 3.63
N ALA A 126 -8.38 11.68 3.66
CA ALA A 126 -8.84 10.81 2.60
C ALA A 126 -10.35 10.95 2.40
N ILE A 127 -10.78 10.66 1.18
CA ILE A 127 -12.18 10.58 0.83
C ILE A 127 -12.52 9.16 0.44
N MET A 128 -13.70 8.69 0.83
CA MET A 128 -14.29 7.45 0.33
C MET A 128 -15.54 7.76 -0.49
N ILE A 129 -15.71 7.09 -1.62
CA ILE A 129 -16.94 7.18 -2.43
C ILE A 129 -17.79 5.88 -2.30
N PRO A 130 -19.07 5.87 -2.72
CA PRO A 130 -19.99 4.77 -2.41
C PRO A 130 -19.57 3.38 -2.88
N ASP A 131 -18.75 3.28 -3.94
CA ASP A 131 -18.22 1.99 -4.43
C ASP A 131 -17.04 1.47 -3.60
N GLY A 132 -16.66 2.18 -2.52
CA GLY A 132 -15.59 1.81 -1.61
C GLY A 132 -14.22 2.37 -1.96
N ARG A 133 -14.04 3.00 -3.13
CA ARG A 133 -12.75 3.60 -3.49
C ARG A 133 -12.37 4.69 -2.52
N ILE A 134 -11.08 4.74 -2.21
CA ILE A 134 -10.47 5.76 -1.37
C ILE A 134 -9.41 6.52 -2.15
N ARG A 135 -9.43 7.84 -2.05
CA ARG A 135 -8.34 8.73 -2.45
C ARG A 135 -7.80 9.39 -1.20
N ALA A 136 -6.49 9.35 -1.02
CA ALA A 136 -5.83 9.92 0.15
C ALA A 136 -4.78 10.94 -0.27
N ARG A 137 -4.52 11.89 0.62
CA ARG A 137 -3.42 12.84 0.54
C ARG A 137 -2.78 12.99 1.91
N PHE A 138 -1.54 13.43 1.93
CA PHE A 138 -0.82 13.73 3.15
C PHE A 138 -0.17 15.09 3.08
N TYR A 139 0.17 15.61 4.25
CA TYR A 139 0.79 16.90 4.43
C TYR A 139 2.15 16.68 5.05
N SER A 140 3.19 17.25 4.45
CA SER A 140 4.52 17.37 5.06
C SER A 140 4.61 18.73 5.76
N GLU A 141 5.21 18.77 6.95
CA GLU A 141 5.36 20.00 7.76
C GLU A 141 4.02 20.71 8.06
N GLY A 142 2.90 19.99 7.98
CA GLY A 142 1.55 20.51 8.22
C GLY A 142 0.97 21.39 7.11
N ILE A 143 1.69 21.63 6.01
CA ILE A 143 1.27 22.59 4.98
C ILE A 143 1.46 22.04 3.56
N ASN A 144 2.51 21.25 3.32
CA ASN A 144 2.87 20.79 1.97
C ASN A 144 2.07 19.54 1.59
N VAL A 145 0.99 19.73 0.83
CA VAL A 145 0.08 18.65 0.40
C VAL A 145 0.67 17.81 -0.75
N GLN A 146 0.51 16.50 -0.66
CA GLN A 146 0.86 15.52 -1.69
C GLN A 146 -0.20 14.42 -1.74
N ASP A 147 -0.63 14.04 -2.95
CA ASP A 147 -1.51 12.89 -3.12
C ASP A 147 -0.75 11.59 -2.75
N VAL A 148 -1.46 10.63 -2.15
CA VAL A 148 -0.96 9.27 -2.02
C VAL A 148 -1.07 8.59 -3.39
N ASP A 149 0.06 8.10 -3.92
CA ASP A 149 0.13 7.54 -5.28
C ASP A 149 -0.69 6.26 -5.45
N LEU A 150 -0.87 5.50 -4.38
CA LEU A 150 -1.60 4.24 -4.35
C LEU A 150 -2.33 4.04 -3.02
N VAL A 151 -3.62 3.76 -3.07
CA VAL A 151 -4.35 3.17 -1.93
C VAL A 151 -4.57 1.69 -2.24
N SER A 152 -4.20 0.82 -1.31
CA SER A 152 -4.32 -0.62 -1.47
C SER A 152 -5.14 -1.24 -0.34
N VAL A 153 -6.07 -2.12 -0.70
CA VAL A 153 -6.89 -2.88 0.24
C VAL A 153 -6.64 -4.36 0.01
N PRO A 154 -5.70 -4.97 0.77
CA PRO A 154 -5.51 -6.41 0.73
C PRO A 154 -6.63 -7.14 1.49
N GLY A 155 -7.32 -8.02 0.79
CA GLY A 155 -8.31 -8.97 1.30
C GLY A 155 -8.28 -10.28 0.50
N ASP A 156 -9.44 -10.91 0.31
CA ASP A 156 -9.58 -12.04 -0.63
C ASP A 156 -9.26 -11.58 -2.06
N ASP A 157 -9.70 -10.36 -2.40
CA ASP A 157 -9.27 -9.61 -3.58
C ASP A 157 -8.34 -8.46 -3.15
N ILE A 158 -7.37 -8.11 -4.01
CA ILE A 158 -6.48 -6.96 -3.78
C ILE A 158 -6.99 -5.77 -4.61
N CYS A 159 -7.61 -4.81 -3.93
CA CYS A 159 -8.05 -3.57 -4.58
C CYS A 159 -6.92 -2.54 -4.59
N LEU A 160 -6.74 -1.86 -5.73
CA LEU A 160 -5.70 -0.88 -5.97
C LEU A 160 -6.32 0.37 -6.61
N TRP A 161 -6.15 1.53 -5.98
CA TRP A 161 -6.70 2.81 -6.46
C TRP A 161 -5.63 3.87 -6.52
N ARG A 162 -5.62 4.65 -7.60
CA ARG A 162 -4.67 5.73 -7.84
C ARG A 162 -5.40 7.07 -8.03
N PRO A 163 -4.72 8.19 -7.74
CA PRO A 163 -5.21 9.49 -8.15
C PRO A 163 -5.47 9.53 -9.67
N GLY A 164 -6.66 9.94 -10.06
CA GLY A 164 -7.06 10.05 -11.47
C GLY A 164 -7.55 8.76 -12.14
N ASP A 165 -7.72 7.67 -11.39
CA ASP A 165 -8.44 6.49 -11.92
C ASP A 165 -9.88 6.88 -12.33
N GLU A 166 -10.32 6.35 -13.47
CA GLU A 166 -11.70 6.52 -13.93
C GLU A 166 -12.69 5.84 -12.97
N VAL A 167 -13.86 6.45 -12.78
CA VAL A 167 -14.96 5.91 -11.97
C VAL A 167 -16.20 5.75 -12.85
N PRO A 168 -16.70 4.51 -13.09
CA PRO A 168 -16.17 3.23 -12.61
C PRO A 168 -14.86 2.85 -13.32
N GLN A 169 -13.97 2.13 -12.63
CA GLN A 169 -12.72 1.67 -13.23
C GLN A 169 -13.00 0.63 -14.30
N LYS A 170 -12.27 0.77 -15.41
CA LYS A 170 -12.28 -0.21 -16.47
C LYS A 170 -11.71 -1.54 -15.98
N GLU A 171 -12.46 -2.62 -16.17
CA GLU A 171 -11.98 -3.97 -15.88
C GLU A 171 -10.68 -4.27 -16.65
N VAL A 172 -9.70 -4.79 -15.92
CA VAL A 172 -8.42 -5.21 -16.50
C VAL A 172 -8.49 -6.68 -16.85
N ILE A 173 -8.45 -6.99 -18.14
CA ILE A 173 -8.47 -8.37 -18.63
C ILE A 173 -7.08 -8.99 -18.42
N ALA A 174 -7.05 -10.19 -17.81
CA ALA A 174 -5.82 -10.95 -17.61
C ALA A 174 -5.06 -11.21 -18.92
N PHE A 175 -3.73 -11.26 -18.84
CA PHE A 175 -2.83 -11.51 -19.97
C PHE A 175 -2.91 -10.48 -21.12
N THR A 176 -3.47 -9.29 -20.84
CA THR A 176 -3.45 -8.15 -21.77
C THR A 176 -2.43 -7.09 -21.35
N SER A 177 -2.19 -6.12 -22.23
CA SER A 177 -1.37 -4.94 -21.89
C SER A 177 -1.92 -4.15 -20.70
N GLY A 178 -3.23 -4.22 -20.44
CA GLY A 178 -3.85 -3.63 -19.25
C GLY A 178 -3.32 -4.27 -17.96
N MET A 179 -3.18 -5.60 -17.92
CA MET A 179 -2.61 -6.31 -16.77
C MET A 179 -1.15 -5.93 -16.56
N THR A 180 -0.34 -5.94 -17.62
CA THR A 180 1.06 -5.52 -17.55
C THR A 180 1.20 -4.08 -17.05
N SER A 181 0.34 -3.16 -17.53
CA SER A 181 0.30 -1.76 -17.06
C SER A 181 -0.13 -1.63 -15.59
N CYS A 182 -1.05 -2.48 -15.13
CA CYS A 182 -1.42 -2.53 -13.73
C CYS A 182 -0.22 -2.91 -12.86
N PHE A 183 0.42 -4.04 -13.18
CA PHE A 183 1.53 -4.61 -12.40
C PHE A 183 2.87 -3.89 -12.56
N SER A 184 3.11 -3.18 -13.66
CA SER A 184 4.38 -2.46 -13.89
C SER A 184 4.69 -1.38 -12.85
N HIS A 185 3.70 -1.03 -12.03
CA HIS A 185 3.79 -0.05 -10.96
C HIS A 185 3.94 -0.70 -9.58
N LEU A 186 3.86 -2.02 -9.49
CA LEU A 186 3.92 -2.78 -8.25
C LEU A 186 5.30 -3.44 -8.08
N THR A 187 5.68 -3.59 -6.83
CA THR A 187 6.85 -4.36 -6.40
C THR A 187 6.38 -5.67 -5.77
N ALA A 188 6.86 -6.80 -6.28
CA ALA A 188 6.64 -8.11 -5.67
C ALA A 188 7.90 -8.57 -4.92
N ALA A 189 7.74 -9.06 -3.69
CA ALA A 189 8.79 -9.78 -2.99
C ALA A 189 8.50 -11.29 -3.01
N VAL A 190 9.49 -12.09 -3.38
CA VAL A 190 9.44 -13.56 -3.29
C VAL A 190 10.47 -14.00 -2.27
N ILE A 191 10.00 -14.58 -1.16
CA ILE A 191 10.83 -15.03 -0.04
C ILE A 191 10.98 -16.55 -0.14
N GLY A 192 12.20 -17.03 -0.29
CA GLY A 192 12.53 -18.42 -0.61
C GLY A 192 12.46 -18.66 -2.12
N VAL A 193 13.59 -18.57 -2.83
CA VAL A 193 13.68 -18.74 -4.30
C VAL A 193 14.13 -20.17 -4.62
N SER A 194 13.34 -21.14 -4.14
CA SER A 194 13.59 -22.57 -4.32
C SER A 194 12.48 -23.26 -5.15
N GLY A 195 12.11 -24.50 -4.84
CA GLY A 195 11.16 -25.27 -5.66
C GLY A 195 9.82 -24.57 -5.90
N THR A 196 9.20 -24.01 -4.87
CA THR A 196 7.94 -23.26 -4.96
C THR A 196 8.19 -21.82 -5.44
N GLY A 197 9.12 -21.12 -4.79
CA GLY A 197 9.33 -19.70 -5.06
C GLY A 197 9.97 -19.41 -6.41
N SER A 198 10.77 -20.31 -6.99
CA SER A 198 11.26 -20.14 -8.37
C SER A 198 10.12 -20.17 -9.40
N ILE A 199 9.06 -20.96 -9.15
CA ILE A 199 7.86 -20.98 -9.98
C ILE A 199 7.09 -19.66 -9.82
N VAL A 200 6.90 -19.20 -8.57
CA VAL A 200 6.22 -17.92 -8.30
C VAL A 200 7.00 -16.74 -8.90
N ALA A 201 8.33 -16.70 -8.72
CA ALA A 201 9.19 -15.68 -9.28
C ALA A 201 9.14 -15.67 -10.82
N GLU A 202 9.07 -16.84 -11.47
CA GLU A 202 8.88 -16.95 -12.92
C GLU A 202 7.53 -16.36 -13.36
N GLN A 203 6.45 -16.63 -12.63
CA GLN A 203 5.13 -16.06 -12.92
C GLN A 203 5.13 -14.54 -12.76
N VAL A 204 5.60 -14.02 -11.63
CA VAL A 204 5.73 -12.57 -11.34
C VAL A 204 6.54 -11.87 -12.44
N THR A 205 7.64 -12.48 -12.88
CA THR A 205 8.48 -11.98 -13.99
C THR A 205 7.68 -11.83 -15.28
N ARG A 206 6.86 -12.83 -15.63
CA ARG A 206 6.09 -12.84 -16.89
C ARG A 206 4.84 -11.99 -16.85
N LEU A 207 4.18 -11.90 -15.69
CA LEU A 207 3.01 -11.04 -15.46
C LEU A 207 3.34 -9.55 -15.55
N GLY A 208 4.60 -9.21 -15.27
CA GLY A 208 5.16 -7.90 -15.57
C GLY A 208 5.10 -6.90 -14.44
N PHE A 209 5.34 -7.39 -13.22
CA PHE A 209 5.68 -6.54 -12.09
C PHE A 209 6.82 -5.58 -12.43
N GLY A 210 6.73 -4.36 -11.90
CA GLY A 210 7.72 -3.30 -12.17
C GLY A 210 9.07 -3.59 -11.51
N LYS A 211 9.02 -4.13 -10.28
CA LYS A 211 10.20 -4.56 -9.52
C LYS A 211 9.95 -5.90 -8.85
N ILE A 212 11.00 -6.70 -8.73
CA ILE A 212 10.97 -8.02 -8.11
C ILE A 212 12.10 -8.09 -7.08
N LEU A 213 11.75 -8.31 -5.81
CA LEU A 213 12.71 -8.55 -4.74
C LEU A 213 12.80 -10.07 -4.52
N LEU A 214 14.00 -10.62 -4.61
CA LEU A 214 14.27 -12.04 -4.45
C LEU A 214 15.07 -12.22 -3.16
N VAL A 215 14.53 -12.95 -2.19
CA VAL A 215 15.16 -13.15 -0.87
C VAL A 215 15.37 -14.64 -0.63
N ASP A 216 16.61 -15.07 -0.44
CA ASP A 216 17.01 -16.44 -0.07
C ASP A 216 18.48 -16.36 0.38
N ASP A 217 18.90 -17.18 1.35
CA ASP A 217 20.27 -17.23 1.90
C ASP A 217 21.08 -18.46 1.46
N ASP A 218 20.48 -19.31 0.62
CA ASP A 218 21.12 -20.52 0.12
C ASP A 218 21.70 -20.37 -1.29
N HIS A 219 22.51 -21.38 -1.64
CA HIS A 219 23.09 -21.58 -2.95
C HIS A 219 22.45 -22.73 -3.71
N ILE A 220 22.69 -22.78 -5.01
CA ILE A 220 22.24 -23.88 -5.86
C ILE A 220 23.10 -25.12 -5.62
N GLU A 221 22.47 -26.24 -5.31
CA GLU A 221 23.09 -27.56 -5.26
C GLU A 221 22.58 -28.49 -6.36
N LYS A 222 23.34 -29.55 -6.68
CA LYS A 222 22.95 -30.57 -7.67
C LYS A 222 21.59 -31.20 -7.40
N LYS A 223 21.21 -31.37 -6.12
CA LYS A 223 19.91 -31.93 -5.71
C LYS A 223 18.73 -30.99 -5.98
N ASN A 224 18.99 -29.70 -6.22
CA ASN A 224 17.95 -28.70 -6.46
C ASN A 224 17.52 -28.63 -7.93
N LEU A 225 18.36 -29.11 -8.85
CA LEU A 225 18.16 -29.03 -10.30
C LEU A 225 16.89 -29.74 -10.81
N ASN A 226 16.28 -30.59 -9.99
CA ASN A 226 15.03 -31.27 -10.33
C ASN A 226 13.78 -30.39 -10.15
N ARG A 227 13.89 -29.22 -9.50
CA ARG A 227 12.71 -28.42 -9.10
C ARG A 227 12.90 -26.91 -9.06
N ILE A 228 14.13 -26.39 -8.99
CA ILE A 228 14.35 -24.93 -9.07
C ILE A 228 14.39 -24.53 -10.54
N LEU A 229 13.44 -23.70 -10.97
CA LEU A 229 13.42 -23.17 -12.33
C LEU A 229 14.66 -22.30 -12.59
N ASN A 230 15.13 -22.31 -13.83
CA ASN A 230 16.30 -21.57 -14.33
C ASN A 230 17.67 -22.03 -13.78
N ALA A 231 17.71 -22.90 -12.76
CA ALA A 231 18.95 -23.45 -12.22
C ALA A 231 19.65 -24.41 -13.20
N THR A 232 20.97 -24.31 -13.33
CA THR A 232 21.77 -25.12 -14.24
C THR A 232 22.85 -25.95 -13.51
N GLN A 233 23.43 -26.94 -14.21
CA GLN A 233 24.58 -27.68 -13.67
C GLN A 233 25.79 -26.78 -13.39
N GLU A 234 25.96 -25.73 -14.19
CA GLU A 234 27.04 -24.76 -14.01
C GLU A 234 26.84 -23.96 -12.72
N ASP A 235 25.62 -23.48 -12.45
CA ASP A 235 25.27 -22.79 -11.20
C ASP A 235 25.57 -23.66 -9.98
N ALA A 236 25.18 -24.94 -10.04
CA ALA A 236 25.46 -25.90 -8.97
C ALA A 236 26.96 -26.17 -8.79
N SER A 237 27.73 -26.20 -9.87
CA SER A 237 29.18 -26.44 -9.81
C SER A 237 29.96 -25.25 -9.25
N HIS A 238 29.47 -24.03 -9.47
CA HIS A 238 30.07 -22.80 -8.98
C HIS A 238 29.47 -22.32 -7.66
N ASN A 239 28.51 -23.05 -7.09
CA ASN A 239 27.80 -22.68 -5.87
C ASN A 239 27.24 -21.25 -5.97
N VAL A 240 26.51 -20.95 -7.05
CA VAL A 240 25.86 -19.66 -7.27
C VAL A 240 24.70 -19.50 -6.29
N SER A 241 24.49 -18.30 -5.75
CA SER A 241 23.33 -18.04 -4.87
C SER A 241 22.02 -18.22 -5.64
N LYS A 242 20.97 -18.72 -4.98
CA LYS A 242 19.67 -18.91 -5.62
C LYS A 242 19.10 -17.60 -6.18
N VAL A 243 19.25 -16.52 -5.43
CA VAL A 243 18.72 -15.19 -5.79
C VAL A 243 19.48 -14.57 -6.97
N GLU A 244 20.81 -14.71 -7.06
CA GLU A 244 21.58 -14.17 -8.19
C GLU A 244 21.30 -14.97 -9.46
N MET A 245 21.27 -16.31 -9.37
CA MET A 245 20.91 -17.17 -10.50
C MET A 245 19.57 -16.74 -11.09
N PHE A 246 18.56 -16.54 -10.22
CA PHE A 246 17.24 -16.17 -10.67
C PHE A 246 17.18 -14.72 -11.18
N ALA A 247 17.90 -13.78 -10.56
CA ALA A 247 18.00 -12.40 -11.05
C ALA A 247 18.61 -12.34 -12.46
N VAL A 248 19.62 -13.16 -12.77
CA VAL A 248 20.17 -13.30 -14.13
C VAL A 248 19.11 -13.84 -15.10
N ALA A 249 18.30 -14.81 -14.67
CA ALA A 249 17.18 -15.31 -15.48
C ALA A 249 16.15 -14.20 -15.77
N VAL A 250 15.77 -13.40 -14.77
CA VAL A 250 14.88 -12.24 -14.96
C VAL A 250 15.47 -11.24 -15.95
N SER A 251 16.76 -10.90 -15.83
CA SER A 251 17.42 -9.96 -16.73
C SER A 251 17.38 -10.40 -18.19
N ARG A 252 17.47 -11.70 -18.46
CA ARG A 252 17.32 -12.26 -19.83
C ARG A 252 15.89 -12.13 -20.38
N ILE A 253 14.88 -12.06 -19.51
CA ILE A 253 13.46 -12.00 -19.90
C ILE A 253 12.94 -10.55 -19.96
N ARG A 254 13.34 -9.72 -18.99
CA ARG A 254 12.74 -8.39 -18.73
C ARG A 254 13.73 -7.23 -18.82
N GLY A 255 15.02 -7.51 -19.01
CA GLY A 255 16.08 -6.50 -18.95
C GLY A 255 16.62 -6.29 -17.53
N GLU A 256 17.72 -5.54 -17.45
CA GLU A 256 18.41 -5.25 -16.19
C GLU A 256 17.55 -4.39 -15.24
N ASN A 257 17.88 -4.41 -13.95
CA ASN A 257 17.25 -3.60 -12.89
C ASN A 257 15.78 -3.93 -12.55
N VAL A 258 15.20 -4.98 -13.12
CA VAL A 258 13.85 -5.45 -12.75
C VAL A 258 13.89 -6.31 -11.48
N ALA A 259 14.88 -7.19 -11.35
CA ALA A 259 15.08 -8.01 -10.16
C ALA A 259 16.22 -7.49 -9.28
N THR A 260 16.00 -7.47 -7.97
CA THR A 260 17.01 -7.23 -6.95
C THR A 260 17.24 -8.51 -6.16
N ALA A 261 18.47 -9.03 -6.19
CA ALA A 261 18.88 -10.20 -5.42
C ALA A 261 19.28 -9.78 -4.01
N ILE A 262 18.65 -10.37 -3.00
CA ILE A 262 18.92 -10.15 -1.58
C ILE A 262 19.35 -11.49 -1.00
N HIS A 263 20.66 -11.73 -0.98
CA HIS A 263 21.24 -12.97 -0.47
C HIS A 263 21.36 -12.89 1.06
N SER A 264 20.24 -13.07 1.76
CA SER A 264 20.10 -12.90 3.21
C SER A 264 18.89 -13.68 3.70
N SER A 265 18.90 -14.03 4.99
CA SER A 265 17.72 -14.61 5.62
C SER A 265 16.63 -13.55 5.75
N ILE A 266 15.36 -13.91 5.61
CA ILE A 266 14.25 -12.99 5.90
C ILE A 266 14.21 -12.55 7.37
N LEU A 267 14.91 -13.28 8.25
CA LEU A 267 15.06 -12.92 9.66
C LEU A 267 16.05 -11.76 9.87
N ASP A 268 16.85 -11.42 8.86
CA ASP A 268 17.79 -10.32 8.91
C ASP A 268 17.07 -8.97 8.73
N ARG A 269 17.43 -7.99 9.56
CA ARG A 269 16.80 -6.67 9.56
C ARG A 269 16.80 -6.00 8.18
N GLU A 270 17.90 -6.09 7.45
CA GLU A 270 18.02 -5.48 6.11
C GLU A 270 17.04 -6.12 5.11
N ALA A 271 16.87 -7.45 5.16
CA ALA A 271 15.89 -8.14 4.33
C ALA A 271 14.45 -7.76 4.70
N VAL A 272 14.14 -7.65 6.00
CA VAL A 272 12.83 -7.18 6.47
C VAL A 272 12.53 -5.79 5.96
N LEU A 273 13.48 -4.85 6.07
CA LEU A 273 13.30 -3.48 5.60
C LEU A 273 13.13 -3.41 4.08
N ALA A 274 13.90 -4.18 3.32
CA ALA A 274 13.76 -4.24 1.87
C ALA A 274 12.40 -4.84 1.44
N VAL A 275 11.96 -5.93 2.07
CA VAL A 275 10.67 -6.57 1.79
C VAL A 275 9.50 -5.71 2.25
N ALA A 276 9.66 -4.93 3.32
CA ALA A 276 8.65 -3.98 3.77
C ALA A 276 8.31 -2.93 2.71
N ASP A 277 9.18 -2.71 1.72
CA ASP A 277 8.92 -1.85 0.57
C ASP A 277 8.15 -2.55 -0.57
N ALA A 278 7.81 -3.84 -0.50
CA ALA A 278 7.04 -4.54 -1.56
C ALA A 278 5.52 -4.32 -1.45
N ASP A 279 4.80 -4.25 -2.56
CA ASP A 279 3.32 -4.16 -2.58
C ASP A 279 2.67 -5.50 -2.29
N VAL A 280 3.28 -6.58 -2.78
CA VAL A 280 2.80 -7.95 -2.58
C VAL A 280 3.98 -8.82 -2.14
N ILE A 281 3.76 -9.63 -1.11
CA ILE A 281 4.77 -10.54 -0.56
C ILE A 281 4.30 -11.97 -0.78
N PHE A 282 5.12 -12.76 -1.47
CA PHE A 282 4.96 -14.19 -1.62
C PHE A 282 5.90 -14.91 -0.67
N SER A 283 5.36 -15.47 0.41
CA SER A 283 6.10 -16.35 1.31
C SER A 283 6.16 -17.75 0.71
N CYS A 284 7.35 -18.16 0.26
CA CYS A 284 7.62 -19.46 -0.36
C CYS A 284 8.64 -20.28 0.44
N VAL A 285 8.87 -19.91 1.70
CA VAL A 285 9.70 -20.64 2.66
C VAL A 285 8.94 -21.85 3.23
N ASP A 286 9.69 -22.85 3.68
CA ASP A 286 9.21 -24.06 4.35
C ASP A 286 9.21 -23.95 5.89
#